data_AF-A0A432C2C6-F1
#
_entry.id   AF-A0A432C2C6-F1
#
_cell.length_a   1.000
_cell.length_b   1.000
_cell.length_c   1.000
_cell.angle_alpha   90.00
_cell.angle_beta   90.00
_cell.angle_gamma   90.00
#
_symmetry.space_group_name_H-M   'P 1'
#
loop_
_entity.id
_entity.type
_entity.pdbx_description
1 polymer ?
#
loop_
_entity_poly.entity_id
_entity_poly.type
_entity_poly.pdbx_seq_one_letter_code
_entity_poly.pdbx_strand_id
1 'polypeptide(L)'
;MKKTTLITFLFLAFSFQSYANNLIVGTPIISGNTLTFTIKWDNSWYVTTGPSNWDAVWIFVKRQSCVSGGSSPWIHGQLAASGQSVTGSELQIDLASDNKGVFIRRSAAGMGNITQ
;
A
#
# COMPACT_ATOMS: atom_id res chain seq x y z
N MET A 1 26.34 -16.75 -37.34
CA MET A 1 26.73 -17.32 -36.02
C MET A 1 27.46 -16.29 -35.15
N LYS A 2 28.63 -15.75 -35.52
CA LYS A 2 29.36 -14.77 -34.67
C LYS A 2 28.61 -13.46 -34.37
N LYS A 3 27.92 -12.88 -35.37
CA LYS A 3 27.13 -11.64 -35.22
C LYS A 3 25.89 -11.83 -34.36
N THR A 4 25.21 -12.96 -34.49
CA THR A 4 24.04 -13.32 -33.67
C THR A 4 24.42 -13.54 -32.21
N THR A 5 25.56 -14.19 -31.94
CA THR A 5 26.08 -14.35 -30.56
C THR A 5 26.42 -13.01 -29.91
N LEU A 6 26.99 -12.07 -30.67
CA LEU A 6 27.31 -10.72 -30.18
C LEU A 6 26.04 -9.92 -29.84
N ILE A 7 25.00 -9.99 -30.67
CA ILE A 7 23.71 -9.32 -30.43
C ILE A 7 23.02 -9.89 -29.19
N THR A 8 23.05 -11.21 -28.98
CA THR A 8 22.52 -11.83 -27.76
C THR A 8 23.25 -11.36 -26.51
N PHE A 9 24.59 -11.25 -26.54
CA PHE A 9 25.38 -10.72 -25.42
C PHE A 9 25.07 -9.25 -25.13
N LEU A 10 24.82 -8.43 -26.17
CA LEU A 10 24.47 -7.02 -26.02
C LEU A 10 23.09 -6.83 -25.37
N PHE A 11 22.12 -7.70 -25.69
CA PHE A 11 20.79 -7.68 -25.08
C PHE A 11 20.81 -8.12 -23.60
N LEU A 12 21.68 -9.06 -23.23
CA LEU A 12 21.86 -9.52 -21.84
C LEU A 12 22.62 -8.52 -20.96
N ALA A 13 23.34 -7.56 -21.56
CA ALA A 13 24.09 -6.53 -20.83
C ALA A 13 23.20 -5.37 -20.33
N PHE A 14 21.94 -5.27 -20.78
CA PHE A 14 21.00 -4.27 -20.29
C PHE A 14 20.23 -4.80 -19.07
N SER A 15 20.76 -4.55 -17.87
CA SER A 15 19.98 -4.64 -16.64
C SER A 15 19.03 -3.45 -16.55
N PHE A 16 17.72 -3.69 -16.76
CA PHE A 16 16.68 -2.69 -16.51
C PHE A 16 16.52 -2.50 -15.00
N GLN A 17 16.76 -1.28 -14.50
CA GLN A 17 16.37 -0.92 -13.14
C GLN A 17 14.86 -0.72 -13.09
N SER A 18 14.17 -1.52 -12.28
CA SER A 18 12.76 -1.29 -11.93
C SER A 18 12.69 -0.45 -10.66
N TYR A 19 12.06 0.72 -10.73
CA TYR A 19 11.77 1.54 -9.56
C TYR A 19 10.40 1.14 -8.99
N ALA A 20 10.37 0.81 -7.70
CA ALA A 20 9.13 0.62 -6.95
C ALA A 20 8.80 1.88 -6.15
N ASN A 21 7.56 2.01 -5.69
CA ASN A 21 7.11 3.14 -4.86
C ASN A 21 7.59 3.06 -3.40
N ASN A 22 8.54 2.18 -3.06
CA ASN A 22 9.15 2.11 -1.71
C ASN A 22 8.13 2.12 -0.55
N LEU A 23 7.00 1.43 -0.72
CA LEU A 23 5.92 1.39 0.26
C LEU A 23 6.41 0.69 1.53
N ILE A 24 6.32 1.39 2.65
CA ILE A 24 6.70 0.90 3.98
C ILE A 24 5.53 1.17 4.94
N VAL A 25 5.09 0.11 5.60
CA VAL A 25 4.12 0.16 6.70
C VAL A 25 4.88 -0.12 8.00
N GLY A 26 4.79 0.80 8.96
CA GLY A 26 5.39 0.63 10.27
C GLY A 26 4.75 -0.51 11.07
N THR A 27 5.46 -1.01 12.07
CA THR A 27 4.95 -2.06 12.96
C THR A 27 3.63 -1.61 13.61
N PRO A 28 2.52 -2.33 13.41
CA PRO A 28 1.24 -1.91 13.96
C PRO A 28 1.20 -2.14 15.48
N ILE A 29 0.53 -1.22 16.17
CA ILE A 29 0.22 -1.30 17.60
C ILE A 29 -1.29 -1.46 17.75
N ILE A 30 -1.72 -2.39 18.62
CA ILE A 30 -3.14 -2.62 18.91
C ILE A 30 -3.46 -2.12 20.32
N SER A 31 -4.47 -1.25 20.43
CA SER A 31 -5.04 -0.80 21.70
C SER A 31 -6.56 -0.96 21.66
N GLY A 32 -7.07 -1.92 22.43
CA GLY A 32 -8.47 -2.34 22.34
C GLY A 32 -8.82 -2.82 20.93
N ASN A 33 -9.75 -2.13 20.28
CA ASN A 33 -10.20 -2.43 18.91
C ASN A 33 -9.54 -1.54 17.84
N THR A 34 -8.59 -0.70 18.23
CA THR A 34 -7.90 0.24 17.34
C THR A 34 -6.52 -0.29 16.99
N LEU A 35 -6.21 -0.31 15.68
CA LEU A 35 -4.89 -0.63 15.15
C LEU A 35 -4.26 0.65 14.59
N THR A 36 -3.07 0.99 15.08
CA THR A 36 -2.33 2.21 14.70
C THR A 36 -1.01 1.82 14.05
N PHE A 37 -0.64 2.48 12.96
CA PHE A 37 0.60 2.29 12.22
C PHE A 37 1.01 3.57 11.49
N THR A 38 2.27 3.63 11.07
CA THR A 38 2.79 4.66 10.15
C THR A 38 2.83 4.11 8.73
N ILE A 39 2.74 4.98 7.72
CA ILE A 39 2.77 4.60 6.31
C ILE A 39 3.51 5.65 5.49
N LYS A 40 4.47 5.18 4.70
CA LYS A 40 5.20 6.02 3.74
C LYS A 40 5.36 5.32 2.40
N TRP A 41 5.35 6.09 1.33
CA TRP A 41 5.69 5.61 0.00
C TRP A 41 6.14 6.77 -0.89
N ASP A 42 6.93 6.44 -1.89
CA ASP A 42 7.45 7.38 -2.87
C ASP A 42 6.51 7.49 -4.07
N ASN A 43 6.58 8.63 -4.77
CA ASN A 43 5.84 8.88 -6.01
C ASN A 43 4.31 8.81 -5.88
N SER A 44 3.72 9.26 -4.76
CA SER A 44 2.27 9.42 -4.69
C SER A 44 1.81 10.52 -5.63
N TRP A 45 0.60 10.37 -6.20
CA TRP A 45 0.02 11.32 -7.11
C TRP A 45 -1.52 11.33 -7.04
N TYR A 46 -2.07 12.53 -7.14
CA TYR A 46 -3.47 12.78 -7.45
C TYR A 46 -3.50 13.91 -8.46
N VAL A 47 -3.99 13.62 -9.67
CA VAL A 47 -4.14 14.59 -10.76
C VAL A 47 -5.61 14.82 -11.09
N THR A 48 -5.98 16.07 -11.36
CA THR A 48 -7.34 16.48 -11.74
C THR A 48 -7.47 16.85 -13.22
N THR A 49 -6.35 16.91 -13.94
CA THR A 49 -6.27 17.16 -15.38
C THR A 49 -5.54 16.01 -16.05
N GLY A 50 -6.03 15.56 -17.21
CA GLY A 50 -5.54 14.34 -17.87
C GLY A 50 -6.39 13.12 -17.45
N PRO A 51 -5.81 11.97 -17.02
CA PRO A 51 -6.58 10.80 -16.64
C PRO A 51 -7.48 11.01 -15.40
N SER A 52 -7.32 12.14 -14.70
CA SER A 52 -8.19 12.59 -13.60
C SER A 52 -8.39 11.54 -12.50
N ASN A 53 -7.31 10.89 -12.10
CA ASN A 53 -7.28 9.80 -11.12
C ASN A 53 -6.14 9.99 -10.10
N TRP A 54 -5.94 8.99 -9.26
CA TRP A 54 -4.99 9.00 -8.15
C TRP A 54 -4.39 7.61 -7.89
N ASP A 55 -3.28 7.58 -7.16
CA ASP A 55 -2.78 6.37 -6.51
C ASP A 55 -3.35 6.18 -5.10
N ALA A 56 -3.33 4.94 -4.63
CA ALA A 56 -3.68 4.61 -3.26
C ALA A 56 -2.99 3.33 -2.79
N VAL A 57 -2.91 3.21 -1.47
CA VAL A 57 -2.53 1.96 -0.79
C VAL A 57 -3.78 1.31 -0.23
N TRP A 58 -4.02 0.05 -0.61
CA TRP A 58 -5.09 -0.76 -0.01
C TRP A 58 -4.56 -1.48 1.24
N ILE A 59 -5.13 -1.18 2.40
CA ILE A 59 -4.80 -1.79 3.68
C ILE A 59 -5.95 -2.68 4.14
N PHE A 60 -5.66 -3.92 4.49
CA PHE A 60 -6.61 -4.85 5.11
C PHE A 60 -5.96 -5.53 6.31
N VAL A 61 -6.78 -5.95 7.27
CA VAL A 61 -6.32 -6.64 8.48
C VAL A 61 -6.67 -8.11 8.37
N LYS A 62 -5.74 -8.99 8.74
CA LYS A 62 -6.02 -10.40 9.03
C LYS A 62 -5.84 -10.65 10.52
N ARG A 63 -6.69 -11.53 11.08
CA ARG A 63 -6.63 -11.94 12.49
C ARG A 63 -6.76 -13.45 12.60
N GLN A 64 -6.28 -14.00 13.69
CA GLN A 64 -6.45 -15.41 14.07
C GLN A 64 -6.74 -15.49 15.57
N SER A 65 -7.37 -16.57 16.02
CA SER A 65 -7.60 -16.82 17.44
C SER A 65 -6.32 -17.27 18.14
N CYS A 66 -6.10 -16.84 19.37
CA CYS A 66 -4.99 -17.33 20.19
C CYS A 66 -5.39 -18.67 20.83
N VAL A 67 -5.28 -19.77 20.07
CA VAL A 67 -5.54 -21.13 20.56
C VAL A 67 -4.25 -21.93 20.62
N SER A 68 -4.00 -22.62 21.74
CA SER A 68 -2.88 -23.54 21.90
C SER A 68 -3.30 -24.95 21.51
N GLY A 69 -2.50 -25.63 20.68
CA GLY A 69 -2.69 -27.05 20.35
C GLY A 69 -3.75 -27.37 19.27
N GLY A 70 -4.26 -26.36 18.54
CA GLY A 70 -5.20 -26.55 17.44
C GLY A 70 -4.93 -25.63 16.24
N SER A 71 -5.62 -25.87 15.13
CA SER A 71 -5.54 -25.01 13.95
C SER A 71 -6.24 -23.67 14.18
N SER A 72 -5.54 -22.58 13.91
CA SER A 72 -6.09 -21.21 13.94
C SER A 72 -5.86 -20.54 12.57
N PRO A 73 -6.83 -20.59 11.64
CA PRO A 73 -6.63 -19.98 10.34
C PRO A 73 -6.69 -18.45 10.43
N TRP A 74 -5.88 -17.77 9.61
CA TRP A 74 -6.00 -16.34 9.39
C TRP A 74 -7.25 -16.01 8.60
N ILE A 75 -8.10 -15.14 9.15
CA ILE A 75 -9.32 -14.65 8.52
C ILE A 75 -9.25 -13.13 8.33
N HIS A 76 -9.98 -12.60 7.35
CA HIS A 76 -10.11 -11.15 7.19
C HIS A 76 -10.80 -10.54 8.41
N GLY A 77 -10.15 -9.52 8.99
CA GLY A 77 -10.76 -8.63 9.95
C GLY A 77 -11.84 -7.80 9.28
N GLN A 78 -12.95 -7.60 9.99
CA GLN A 78 -13.98 -6.66 9.57
C GLN A 78 -13.71 -5.32 10.24
N LEU A 79 -13.61 -4.26 9.44
CA LEU A 79 -13.39 -2.91 9.93
C LEU A 79 -14.72 -2.28 10.36
N ALA A 80 -14.66 -1.40 11.35
CA ALA A 80 -15.82 -0.58 11.73
C ALA A 80 -16.26 0.30 10.53
N ALA A 81 -17.55 0.65 10.47
CA ALA A 81 -18.07 1.50 9.40
C ALA A 81 -17.54 2.96 9.44
N SER A 82 -16.93 3.35 10.56
CA SER A 82 -16.38 4.68 10.80
C SER A 82 -15.29 4.62 11.87
N GLY A 83 -14.59 5.73 12.08
CA GLY A 83 -13.58 5.90 13.14
C GLY A 83 -12.15 5.70 12.67
N GLN A 84 -11.93 5.42 11.39
CA GLN A 84 -10.61 5.47 10.77
C GLN A 84 -10.16 6.92 10.63
N SER A 85 -8.92 7.19 10.98
CA SER A 85 -8.32 8.51 10.87
C SER A 85 -6.86 8.39 10.47
N VAL A 86 -6.36 9.39 9.76
CA VAL A 86 -4.94 9.58 9.47
C VAL A 86 -4.49 10.89 10.12
N THR A 87 -3.23 10.94 10.54
CA THR A 87 -2.62 12.18 11.02
C THR A 87 -2.36 13.15 9.87
N GLY A 88 -2.10 14.42 10.19
CA GLY A 88 -1.83 15.45 9.18
C GLY A 88 -3.02 15.71 8.24
N SER A 89 -2.74 16.40 7.13
CA SER A 89 -3.77 16.83 6.16
C SER A 89 -3.54 16.33 4.74
N GLU A 90 -2.42 15.67 4.47
CA GLU A 90 -2.04 15.23 3.12
C GLU A 90 -2.81 13.99 2.65
N LEU A 91 -3.24 13.15 3.58
CA LEU A 91 -3.90 11.87 3.29
C LEU A 91 -5.37 11.89 3.71
N GLN A 92 -6.14 11.02 3.08
CA GLN A 92 -7.49 10.63 3.49
C GLN A 92 -7.63 9.11 3.45
N ILE A 93 -8.65 8.60 4.13
CA ILE A 93 -8.98 7.19 4.23
C ILE A 93 -10.37 6.96 3.64
N ASP A 94 -10.46 6.10 2.63
CA ASP A 94 -11.73 5.65 2.07
C ASP A 94 -11.98 4.20 2.48
N LEU A 95 -13.03 3.99 3.28
CA LEU A 95 -13.45 2.64 3.65
C LEU A 95 -14.07 1.91 2.45
N ALA A 96 -13.61 0.68 2.21
CA ALA A 96 -14.22 -0.18 1.20
C ALA A 96 -15.65 -0.57 1.61
N SER A 97 -16.55 -0.69 0.63
CA SER A 97 -17.96 -0.99 0.86
C SER A 97 -18.23 -2.35 1.52
N ASP A 98 -17.26 -3.27 1.49
CA ASP A 98 -17.33 -4.59 2.13
C ASP A 98 -16.73 -4.61 3.56
N ASN A 99 -16.25 -3.47 4.04
CA ASN A 99 -15.54 -3.30 5.30
C ASN A 99 -14.32 -4.23 5.47
N LYS A 100 -13.71 -4.71 4.37
CA LYS A 100 -12.54 -5.61 4.43
C LYS A 100 -11.21 -4.88 4.33
N GLY A 101 -11.22 -3.62 3.96
CA GLY A 101 -10.03 -2.79 3.87
C GLY A 101 -10.35 -1.31 3.73
N VAL A 102 -9.29 -0.51 3.70
CA VAL A 102 -9.35 0.91 3.40
C VAL A 102 -8.37 1.24 2.29
N PHE A 103 -8.72 2.20 1.45
CA PHE A 103 -7.76 2.90 0.60
C PHE A 103 -7.21 4.10 1.36
N ILE A 104 -5.89 4.25 1.38
CA ILE A 104 -5.21 5.44 1.87
C ILE A 104 -4.62 6.16 0.65
N ARG A 105 -4.98 7.43 0.46
CA ARG A 105 -4.56 8.24 -0.70
C ARG A 105 -4.46 9.71 -0.36
N ARG A 106 -3.91 10.52 -1.27
CA ARG A 106 -3.87 11.98 -1.12
C ARG A 106 -5.27 12.59 -0.94
N SER A 107 -5.36 13.56 -0.03
CA SER A 107 -6.58 14.32 0.24
C SER A 107 -6.94 15.28 -0.90
N ALA A 108 -5.92 15.83 -1.56
CA ALA A 108 -6.02 16.83 -2.62
C ALA A 108 -5.00 16.58 -3.74
N ALA A 109 -5.20 17.25 -4.88
CA ALA A 109 -4.31 17.14 -6.03
C ALA A 109 -2.86 17.51 -5.66
N GLY A 110 -1.90 16.71 -6.12
CA GLY A 110 -0.50 16.86 -5.77
C GLY A 110 0.31 15.63 -6.13
N MET A 111 1.64 15.77 -6.12
CA MET A 111 2.58 14.70 -6.38
C MET A 111 3.75 14.78 -5.39
N GLY A 112 4.36 13.64 -5.08
CA GLY A 112 5.53 13.55 -4.24
C GLY A 112 5.44 12.42 -3.22
N ASN A 113 6.45 12.34 -2.36
CA ASN A 113 6.55 11.29 -1.35
C ASN A 113 5.61 11.55 -0.19
N ILE A 114 5.13 10.48 0.43
CA ILE A 114 4.31 10.49 1.64
C ILE A 114 5.17 9.97 2.79
N THR A 115 5.16 10.66 3.94
CA THR A 115 5.97 10.31 5.12
C THR A 115 5.15 10.40 6.42
N GLN A 116 4.09 9.60 6.53
CA GLN A 116 3.17 9.60 7.68
C GLN A 116 3.41 8.43 8.62
#